data_AF-A0A1Q9HQ17-F1
#
_entry.id   AF-A0A1Q9HQ17-F1
#
_cell.length_a   1.000
_cell.length_b   1.000
_cell.length_c   1.000
_cell.angle_alpha   90.00
_cell.angle_beta   90.00
_cell.angle_gamma   90.00
#
_symmetry.space_group_name_H-M   'P 1'
#
loop_
_entity.id
_entity.type
_entity.pdbx_description
1 polymer ?
#
loop_
_entity_poly.entity_id
_entity_poly.type
_entity_poly.pdbx_seq_one_letter_code
_entity_poly.pdbx_strand_id
1 'polypeptide(L)'
;MYRLVCGIGALALGLLLFGCYDWVFSSQWYVSLSGKLIVTVLEAIPDLRSYLANSEFINLVRLVSIVQALVLSLIFALVFSAILGAFKGLIGVVQYAIFGAFAAFMYFVLPALVTYIDNNFFASSLALPLKGSTGLLDVLIWYLPLMLSVFYIAGARRRQHARTERYWFR
;
A
#
# COMPACT_ATOMS: atom_id res chain seq x y z
N MET A 1 -31.34 -8.35 -2.47
CA MET A 1 -30.28 -9.39 -2.53
C MET A 1 -29.07 -8.96 -3.36
N TYR A 2 -29.23 -8.45 -4.59
CA TYR A 2 -28.09 -8.08 -5.47
C TYR A 2 -27.04 -7.12 -4.85
N ARG A 3 -27.49 -6.11 -4.08
CA ARG A 3 -26.58 -5.14 -3.41
C ARG A 3 -25.68 -5.77 -2.34
N LEU A 4 -26.18 -6.77 -1.62
CA LEU A 4 -25.45 -7.42 -0.52
C LEU A 4 -24.39 -8.36 -1.10
N VAL A 5 -24.74 -9.11 -2.15
CA VAL A 5 -23.79 -9.95 -2.91
C VAL A 5 -22.70 -9.10 -3.56
N CYS A 6 -23.03 -7.96 -4.17
CA CYS A 6 -22.03 -7.03 -4.69
C CYS A 6 -21.14 -6.44 -3.59
N GLY A 7 -21.68 -6.15 -2.40
CA GLY A 7 -20.91 -5.69 -1.25
C GLY A 7 -19.90 -6.73 -0.76
N ILE A 8 -20.32 -7.99 -0.59
CA ILE A 8 -19.44 -9.10 -0.20
C ILE A 8 -18.38 -9.35 -1.28
N GLY A 9 -18.75 -9.35 -2.55
CA GLY A 9 -17.80 -9.50 -3.66
C GLY A 9 -16.74 -8.40 -3.67
N ALA A 10 -17.15 -7.15 -3.42
CA ALA A 10 -16.21 -6.03 -3.35
C ALA A 10 -15.30 -6.09 -2.11
N LEU A 11 -15.81 -6.57 -0.98
CA LEU A 11 -14.98 -6.83 0.20
C LEU A 11 -13.93 -7.90 -0.08
N ALA A 12 -14.34 -9.03 -0.69
CA ALA A 12 -13.43 -10.09 -1.10
C ALA A 12 -12.36 -9.59 -2.09
N LEU A 13 -12.74 -8.71 -3.03
CA LEU A 13 -11.77 -8.07 -3.94
C LEU A 13 -10.77 -7.18 -3.20
N GLY A 14 -11.19 -6.44 -2.19
CA GLY A 14 -10.28 -5.64 -1.35
C GLY A 14 -9.25 -6.51 -0.62
N LEU A 15 -9.68 -7.67 -0.09
CA LEU A 15 -8.80 -8.65 0.54
C LEU A 15 -7.84 -9.29 -0.48
N LEU A 16 -8.37 -9.76 -1.61
CA LEU A 16 -7.58 -10.38 -2.67
C LEU A 16 -6.55 -9.43 -3.26
N LEU A 17 -6.86 -8.14 -3.36
CA LEU A 17 -5.90 -7.14 -3.83
C LEU A 17 -4.63 -7.13 -2.96
N PHE A 18 -4.79 -7.13 -1.64
CA PHE A 18 -3.67 -7.14 -0.71
C PHE A 18 -2.92 -8.47 -0.73
N GLY A 19 -3.63 -9.60 -0.81
CA GLY A 19 -2.98 -10.92 -0.93
C GLY A 19 -2.16 -11.06 -2.22
N CYS A 20 -2.71 -10.62 -3.35
CA CYS A 20 -1.99 -10.61 -4.62
C CYS A 20 -0.82 -9.61 -4.61
N TYR A 21 -0.98 -8.46 -3.98
CA TYR A 21 0.10 -7.48 -3.82
C TYR A 21 1.26 -8.07 -3.04
N ASP A 22 0.98 -8.67 -1.89
CA ASP A 22 1.99 -9.30 -1.03
C ASP A 22 2.75 -10.41 -1.78
N TRP A 23 2.02 -11.24 -2.52
CA TRP A 23 2.62 -12.29 -3.33
C TRP A 23 3.56 -11.76 -4.43
N VAL A 24 3.18 -10.68 -5.11
CA VAL A 24 4.05 -10.06 -6.12
C VAL A 24 5.22 -9.33 -5.48
N PHE A 25 4.99 -8.61 -4.39
CA PHE A 25 6.03 -7.84 -3.69
C PHE A 25 7.12 -8.75 -3.11
N SER A 26 6.74 -9.92 -2.57
CA SER A 26 7.66 -10.93 -2.04
C SER A 26 8.33 -11.81 -3.12
N SER A 27 7.87 -11.71 -4.38
CA SER A 27 8.40 -12.54 -5.46
C SER A 27 9.82 -12.15 -5.86
N GLN A 28 10.71 -13.15 -5.95
CA GLN A 28 12.13 -12.91 -6.26
C GLN A 28 12.36 -12.25 -7.62
N TRP A 29 11.52 -12.55 -8.62
CA TRP A 29 11.64 -11.97 -9.95
C TRP A 29 11.38 -10.45 -9.90
N TYR A 30 10.38 -10.01 -9.14
CA TYR A 30 10.03 -8.59 -9.02
C TYR A 30 11.12 -7.83 -8.27
N VAL A 31 11.55 -8.37 -7.12
CA VAL A 31 12.60 -7.76 -6.28
C VAL A 31 13.92 -7.65 -7.05
N SER A 32 14.32 -8.71 -7.77
CA SER A 32 15.57 -8.71 -8.52
C SER A 32 15.54 -7.77 -9.74
N LEU A 33 14.45 -7.74 -10.50
CA LEU A 33 14.33 -6.90 -11.70
C LEU A 33 14.25 -5.42 -11.33
N SER A 34 13.39 -5.07 -10.37
CA SER A 34 13.26 -3.69 -9.88
C SER A 34 14.54 -3.23 -9.17
N GLY A 35 15.20 -4.10 -8.41
CA GLY A 35 16.49 -3.82 -7.80
C GLY A 35 17.58 -3.51 -8.83
N LYS A 36 17.68 -4.31 -9.90
CA LYS A 36 18.61 -4.05 -11.01
C LYS A 36 18.36 -2.70 -11.67
N LEU A 37 17.10 -2.38 -11.99
CA LEU A 37 16.74 -1.09 -12.59
C LEU A 37 17.13 0.09 -11.70
N ILE A 38 16.87 -0.01 -10.39
CA ILE A 38 17.23 1.05 -9.44
C ILE A 38 18.75 1.21 -9.33
N VAL A 39 19.50 0.11 -9.29
CA VAL A 39 20.97 0.14 -9.30
C VAL A 39 21.50 0.79 -10.57
N THR A 40 20.97 0.44 -11.75
CA THR A 40 21.38 1.05 -13.02
C THR A 40 21.10 2.56 -13.04
N VAL A 41 19.97 3.02 -12.47
CA VAL A 41 19.67 4.45 -12.33
C VAL A 41 20.63 5.15 -11.36
N LEU A 42 20.97 4.50 -10.25
CA LEU A 42 21.93 5.04 -9.27
C LEU A 42 23.36 5.09 -9.83
N GLU A 43 23.73 4.16 -10.72
CA GLU A 43 25.00 4.18 -11.45
C GLU A 43 25.05 5.31 -12.48
N ALA A 44 23.91 5.66 -13.08
CA ALA A 44 23.82 6.79 -14.01
C ALA A 44 23.92 8.17 -13.32
N ILE A 45 23.71 8.25 -12.00
CA ILE A 45 23.76 9.49 -11.21
C ILE A 45 24.68 9.29 -9.98
N PRO A 46 26.01 9.32 -10.17
CA PRO A 46 26.98 9.00 -9.11
C PRO A 46 26.91 9.94 -7.89
N ASP A 47 26.55 11.21 -8.10
CA ASP A 47 26.37 12.19 -7.02
C ASP A 47 25.20 11.86 -6.09
N LEU A 48 24.13 11.26 -6.63
CA LEU A 48 22.98 10.82 -5.84
C LEU A 48 23.35 9.60 -4.99
N ARG A 49 24.11 8.67 -5.57
CA ARG A 49 24.60 7.48 -4.86
C ARG A 49 25.52 7.85 -3.69
N SER A 50 26.46 8.78 -3.91
CA SER A 50 27.38 9.22 -2.85
C SER A 50 26.64 10.00 -1.76
N TYR A 51 25.68 10.85 -2.13
CA TYR A 51 24.82 11.55 -1.17
C TYR A 51 23.99 10.57 -0.32
N LEU A 52 23.35 9.57 -0.94
CA LEU A 52 22.55 8.56 -0.24
C LEU A 52 23.40 7.66 0.66
N ALA A 53 24.61 7.32 0.25
CA ALA A 53 25.54 6.52 1.07
C ALA A 53 26.03 7.29 2.31
N ASN A 54 26.17 8.61 2.20
CA ASN A 54 26.65 9.48 3.28
C ASN A 54 25.52 10.06 4.15
N SER A 55 24.27 10.03 3.66
CA SER A 55 23.12 10.49 4.44
C SER A 55 22.68 9.39 5.41
N GLU A 56 22.90 9.58 6.71
CA GLU A 56 22.41 8.63 7.73
C GLU A 56 20.87 8.59 7.86
N PHE A 57 20.12 9.32 7.03
CA PHE A 57 18.70 9.60 7.23
C PHE A 57 17.82 8.35 7.02
N ILE A 58 18.07 7.57 5.96
CA ILE A 58 17.34 6.33 5.64
C ILE A 58 18.33 5.30 5.09
N ASN A 59 18.22 4.03 5.53
CA ASN A 59 18.99 2.93 4.96
C ASN A 59 18.65 2.77 3.47
N LEU A 60 19.67 2.67 2.61
CA LEU A 60 19.51 2.51 1.15
C LEU A 60 18.59 1.33 0.79
N VAL A 61 18.62 0.24 1.56
CA VAL A 61 17.72 -0.91 1.39
C VAL A 61 16.25 -0.50 1.59
N ARG A 62 15.96 0.29 2.63
CA ARG A 62 14.60 0.81 2.89
C ARG A 62 14.15 1.77 1.82
N LEU A 63 15.03 2.64 1.32
CA LEU A 63 14.72 3.54 0.22
C LEU A 63 14.31 2.76 -1.04
N VAL A 64 15.09 1.72 -1.39
CA VAL A 64 14.78 0.84 -2.53
C VAL A 64 13.43 0.16 -2.31
N SER A 65 13.16 -0.37 -1.12
CA SER A 65 11.86 -0.98 -0.79
C SER A 65 10.70 0.01 -0.87
N ILE A 66 10.88 1.28 -0.45
CA ILE A 66 9.86 2.32 -0.60
C ILE A 66 9.55 2.57 -2.08
N VAL A 67 10.57 2.70 -2.92
CA VAL A 67 10.39 2.93 -4.36
C VAL A 67 9.68 1.75 -5.02
N GLN A 68 10.09 0.53 -4.71
CA GLN A 68 9.43 -0.69 -5.18
C GLN A 68 7.96 -0.72 -4.74
N ALA A 69 7.71 -0.51 -3.44
CA ALA A 69 6.37 -0.53 -2.89
C ALA A 69 5.47 0.53 -3.51
N LEU A 70 5.97 1.76 -3.75
CA LEU A 70 5.23 2.84 -4.41
C LEU A 70 4.82 2.48 -5.84
N VAL A 71 5.77 2.00 -6.65
CA VAL A 71 5.50 1.64 -8.05
C VAL A 71 4.48 0.51 -8.13
N LEU A 72 4.68 -0.55 -7.34
CA LEU A 72 3.76 -1.68 -7.32
C LEU A 72 2.37 -1.28 -6.81
N SER A 73 2.32 -0.44 -5.77
CA SER A 73 1.08 0.08 -5.21
C SER A 73 0.28 0.86 -6.24
N LEU A 74 0.94 1.69 -7.05
CA LEU A 74 0.29 2.45 -8.11
C LEU A 74 -0.29 1.53 -9.18
N ILE A 75 0.45 0.49 -9.61
CA ILE A 75 -0.03 -0.51 -10.57
C ILE A 75 -1.26 -1.24 -10.03
N PHE A 76 -1.18 -1.76 -8.80
CA PHE A 76 -2.31 -2.46 -8.17
C PHE A 76 -3.51 -1.56 -7.95
N ALA A 77 -3.30 -0.30 -7.59
CA ALA A 77 -4.38 0.66 -7.41
C ALA A 77 -5.07 0.98 -8.76
N LEU A 78 -4.33 1.07 -9.87
CA LEU A 78 -4.90 1.21 -11.22
C LEU A 78 -5.74 -0.01 -11.61
N VAL A 79 -5.22 -1.21 -11.37
CA VAL A 79 -5.96 -2.47 -11.60
C VAL A 79 -7.24 -2.50 -10.76
N PHE A 80 -7.14 -2.13 -9.48
CA PHE A 80 -8.29 -2.02 -8.59
C PHE A 80 -9.33 -1.00 -9.08
N SER A 81 -8.88 0.14 -9.60
CA SER A 81 -9.73 1.16 -10.24
C SER A 81 -10.56 0.59 -11.40
N ALA A 82 -9.91 -0.21 -12.25
CA ALA A 82 -10.56 -0.85 -13.39
C ALA A 82 -11.58 -1.90 -12.94
N ILE A 83 -11.21 -2.75 -11.96
CA ILE A 83 -12.11 -3.76 -11.40
C ILE A 83 -13.32 -3.12 -10.71
N LEU A 84 -13.11 -2.06 -9.93
CA LEU A 84 -14.19 -1.32 -9.30
C LEU A 84 -15.17 -0.80 -10.37
N GLY A 85 -14.68 -0.27 -11.49
CA GLY A 85 -15.50 0.22 -12.59
C GLY A 85 -16.48 -0.80 -13.19
N ALA A 86 -16.29 -2.10 -12.97
CA ALA A 86 -17.20 -3.14 -13.41
C ALA A 86 -18.47 -3.26 -12.54
N PHE A 87 -18.48 -2.71 -11.32
CA PHE A 87 -19.62 -2.81 -10.40
C PHE A 87 -20.70 -1.75 -10.70
N LYS A 88 -21.91 -2.21 -11.06
CA LYS A 88 -23.11 -1.35 -11.11
C LYS A 88 -23.49 -0.91 -9.68
N GLY A 89 -23.63 0.39 -9.44
CA GLY A 89 -23.91 0.93 -8.11
C GLY A 89 -22.67 1.17 -7.26
N LEU A 90 -21.56 1.55 -7.90
CA LEU A 90 -20.23 1.83 -7.33
C LEU A 90 -20.27 2.62 -6.00
N ILE A 91 -21.16 3.61 -5.90
CA ILE A 91 -21.26 4.51 -4.73
C ILE A 91 -21.59 3.75 -3.44
N GLY A 92 -22.39 2.69 -3.52
CA GLY A 92 -22.76 1.86 -2.37
C GLY A 92 -21.78 0.72 -2.08
N VAL A 93 -20.98 0.32 -3.07
CA VAL A 93 -20.14 -0.89 -3.00
C VAL A 93 -18.67 -0.57 -2.65
N VAL A 94 -18.20 0.64 -3.00
CA VAL A 94 -16.82 1.09 -2.76
C VAL A 94 -16.42 1.06 -1.28
N GLN A 95 -17.35 1.35 -0.37
CA GLN A 95 -17.08 1.32 1.08
C GLN A 95 -16.70 -0.08 1.56
N TYR A 96 -17.34 -1.12 1.02
CA TYR A 96 -17.01 -2.50 1.35
C TYR A 96 -15.64 -2.92 0.81
N ALA A 97 -15.27 -2.42 -0.37
CA ALA A 97 -13.95 -2.68 -0.95
C ALA A 97 -12.82 -2.01 -0.13
N ILE A 98 -13.05 -0.77 0.29
CA ILE A 98 -12.14 -0.05 1.21
C ILE A 98 -12.05 -0.79 2.55
N PHE A 99 -13.17 -1.26 3.08
CA PHE A 99 -13.19 -2.00 4.34
C PHE A 99 -12.43 -3.32 4.23
N GLY A 100 -12.59 -4.07 3.13
CA GLY A 100 -11.82 -5.28 2.85
C GLY A 100 -10.31 -4.99 2.76
N ALA A 101 -9.93 -3.94 2.02
CA ALA A 101 -8.54 -3.49 1.94
C ALA A 101 -7.98 -3.09 3.32
N PHE A 102 -8.78 -2.40 4.13
CA PHE A 102 -8.38 -2.00 5.48
C PHE A 102 -8.21 -3.20 6.40
N ALA A 103 -9.12 -4.18 6.34
CA ALA A 103 -9.02 -5.41 7.10
C ALA A 103 -7.75 -6.20 6.74
N ALA A 104 -7.43 -6.32 5.45
CA ALA A 104 -6.18 -6.94 5.01
C ALA A 104 -4.95 -6.15 5.45
N PHE A 105 -4.95 -4.82 5.31
CA PHE A 105 -3.86 -3.98 5.82
C PHE A 105 -3.64 -4.20 7.32
N MET A 106 -4.71 -4.17 8.10
CA MET A 106 -4.65 -4.40 9.54
C MET A 106 -4.11 -5.80 9.87
N TYR A 107 -4.46 -6.84 9.09
CA TYR A 107 -3.91 -8.19 9.27
C TYR A 107 -2.37 -8.22 9.18
N PHE A 108 -1.76 -7.45 8.28
CA PHE A 108 -0.30 -7.37 8.17
C PHE A 108 0.34 -6.43 9.20
N VAL A 109 -0.31 -5.32 9.55
CA VAL A 109 0.27 -4.30 10.45
C VAL A 109 0.11 -4.65 11.93
N LEU A 110 -1.00 -5.26 12.34
CA LEU A 110 -1.27 -5.55 13.76
C LEU A 110 -0.18 -6.40 14.44
N PRO A 111 0.30 -7.51 13.84
CA PRO A 111 1.35 -8.32 14.47
C PRO A 111 2.64 -7.52 14.72
N ALA A 112 3.02 -6.68 13.75
CA ALA A 112 4.20 -5.83 13.87
C ALA A 112 4.01 -4.71 14.89
N LEU A 113 2.79 -4.18 15.02
CA LEU A 113 2.43 -3.16 16.00
C LEU A 113 2.43 -3.74 17.42
N VAL A 114 1.85 -4.92 17.64
CA VAL A 114 1.86 -5.62 18.94
C VAL A 114 3.29 -5.91 19.38
N THR A 115 4.10 -6.47 18.48
CA THR A 115 5.52 -6.73 18.76
C THR A 115 6.28 -5.43 19.09
N TYR A 116 5.98 -4.34 18.39
CA TYR A 116 6.58 -3.03 18.68
C TYR A 116 6.18 -2.49 20.06
N ILE A 117 4.90 -2.63 20.44
CA ILE A 117 4.39 -2.23 21.75
C ILE A 117 5.04 -3.08 22.84
N ASP A 118 5.04 -4.41 22.70
CA ASP A 118 5.62 -5.31 23.71
C ASP A 118 7.11 -5.02 23.95
N ASN A 119 7.87 -4.71 22.89
CA ASN A 119 9.31 -4.44 23.00
C ASN A 119 9.63 -3.04 23.52
N ASN A 120 8.82 -2.01 23.25
CA ASN A 120 9.15 -0.62 23.55
C ASN A 120 8.30 0.01 24.66
N PHE A 121 7.12 -0.52 24.95
CA PHE A 121 6.20 0.05 25.95
C PHE A 121 6.53 -0.40 27.37
N PHE A 122 7.07 -1.61 27.53
CA PHE A 122 7.53 -2.11 28.84
C PHE A 122 9.00 -1.77 29.13
N ALA A 123 9.76 -1.33 28.13
CA ALA A 123 11.09 -0.76 28.32
C ALA A 123 10.93 0.68 28.84
N SER A 124 11.19 0.89 30.13
CA SER A 124 10.86 2.09 30.91
C SER A 124 11.64 3.38 30.54
N SER A 125 12.09 3.52 29.30
CA SER A 125 12.68 4.74 28.78
C SER A 125 11.95 5.13 27.51
N LEU A 126 11.29 6.30 27.54
CA LEU A 126 10.72 6.99 26.39
C LEU A 126 11.85 7.55 25.50
N ALA A 127 12.83 6.71 25.16
CA ALA A 127 13.86 7.00 24.20
C ALA A 127 13.31 6.66 22.82
N LEU A 128 13.41 7.61 21.88
CA LEU A 128 13.10 7.39 20.47
C LEU A 128 13.79 6.09 20.01
N PRO A 129 13.07 5.18 19.33
CA PRO A 129 13.62 3.89 18.94
C PRO A 129 14.91 4.10 18.13
N LEU A 130 16.00 3.48 18.58
CA LEU A 130 17.29 3.48 17.90
C LEU A 130 17.11 3.10 16.42
N LYS A 131 17.67 3.93 15.52
CA LYS A 131 17.70 3.70 14.07
C LYS A 131 18.13 2.24 13.79
N GLY A 132 17.18 1.39 13.45
CA GLY A 132 17.45 0.01 13.03
C GLY A 132 16.49 -1.07 13.56
N SER A 133 15.69 -0.82 14.59
CA SER A 133 14.89 -1.88 15.26
C SER A 133 13.37 -1.82 15.06
N THR A 134 12.88 -1.29 13.94
CA THR A 134 11.43 -1.12 13.74
C THR A 134 10.92 -1.98 12.59
N GLY A 135 10.71 -3.28 12.84
CA GLY A 135 9.98 -4.16 11.91
C GLY A 135 8.60 -3.59 11.54
N LEU A 136 7.99 -2.79 12.42
CA LEU A 136 6.81 -1.99 12.11
C LEU A 136 7.03 -1.00 10.96
N LEU A 137 8.16 -0.31 10.92
CA LEU A 137 8.48 0.66 9.88
C LEU A 137 8.67 -0.03 8.53
N ASP A 138 9.30 -1.20 8.52
CA ASP A 138 9.47 -2.00 7.29
C ASP A 138 8.10 -2.50 6.76
N VAL A 139 7.22 -2.99 7.64
CA VAL A 139 5.85 -3.37 7.28
C VAL A 139 5.03 -2.18 6.77
N LEU A 140 5.17 -1.00 7.41
CA LEU A 140 4.52 0.22 6.94
C LEU A 140 5.04 0.65 5.57
N ILE A 141 6.35 0.55 5.32
CA ILE A 141 6.93 0.84 4.00
C ILE A 141 6.30 -0.05 2.92
N TRP A 142 6.07 -1.32 3.21
CA TRP A 142 5.54 -2.27 2.24
C TRP A 142 4.04 -2.06 1.96
N TYR A 143 3.20 -1.90 2.98
CA TYR A 143 1.75 -1.96 2.77
C TYR A 143 1.02 -0.61 2.87
N LEU A 144 1.61 0.41 3.49
CA LEU A 144 0.98 1.73 3.62
C LEU A 144 0.76 2.42 2.26
N PRO A 145 1.72 2.40 1.31
CA PRO A 145 1.53 3.03 -0.01
C PRO A 145 0.34 2.44 -0.77
N LEU A 146 0.12 1.12 -0.67
CA LEU A 146 -1.02 0.44 -1.28
C LEU A 146 -2.32 0.91 -0.64
N MET A 147 -2.38 0.94 0.69
CA MET A 147 -3.58 1.35 1.41
C MET A 147 -3.99 2.78 1.06
N LEU A 148 -3.02 3.70 1.01
CA LEU A 148 -3.25 5.10 0.62
C LEU A 148 -3.74 5.21 -0.84
N SER A 149 -3.12 4.46 -1.75
CA SER A 149 -3.47 4.46 -3.17
C SER A 149 -4.90 3.92 -3.39
N VAL A 150 -5.26 2.84 -2.70
CA VAL A 150 -6.60 2.26 -2.72
C VAL A 150 -7.64 3.24 -2.19
N PHE A 151 -7.40 3.86 -1.04
CA PHE A 151 -8.28 4.89 -0.48
C PHE A 151 -8.49 6.06 -1.44
N TYR A 152 -7.40 6.57 -2.01
CA TYR A 152 -7.43 7.70 -2.92
C TYR A 152 -8.25 7.40 -4.18
N ILE A 153 -7.96 6.28 -4.85
CA ILE A 153 -8.64 5.88 -6.09
C ILE A 153 -10.12 5.57 -5.83
N ALA A 154 -10.40 4.81 -4.78
CA ALA A 154 -11.77 4.48 -4.40
C ALA A 154 -12.60 5.74 -4.11
N GLY A 155 -12.01 6.69 -3.36
CA GLY A 155 -12.62 7.99 -3.09
C GLY A 155 -12.82 8.83 -4.35
N ALA A 156 -11.82 8.90 -5.22
CA ALA A 156 -11.88 9.64 -6.49
C ALA A 156 -12.96 9.09 -7.42
N ARG A 157 -13.03 7.76 -7.59
CA ARG A 157 -14.06 7.08 -8.40
C ARG A 157 -15.46 7.30 -7.87
N ARG A 158 -15.65 7.21 -6.54
CA ARG A 158 -16.95 7.53 -5.91
C ARG A 158 -17.38 8.96 -6.21
N ARG A 159 -16.46 9.93 -6.11
CA ARG A 159 -16.74 11.34 -6.44
C ARG A 159 -17.07 11.54 -7.92
N GLN A 160 -16.35 10.88 -8.83
CA GLN A 160 -16.63 10.95 -10.27
C GLN A 160 -18.04 10.44 -10.59
N HIS A 161 -18.43 9.26 -10.11
CA HIS A 161 -19.77 8.72 -10.36
C HIS A 161 -20.88 9.55 -9.72
N ALA A 162 -20.69 10.04 -8.49
CA ALA A 162 -21.67 10.93 -7.85
C ALA A 162 -21.87 12.25 -8.62
N ARG A 163 -20.83 12.75 -9.31
CA ARG A 163 -20.98 13.91 -10.21
C ARG A 163 -21.75 13.55 -11.46
N THR A 164 -21.42 12.43 -12.11
CA THR A 164 -22.13 11.97 -13.32
C THR A 164 -23.62 11.78 -13.05
N GLU A 165 -24.01 11.11 -11.96
CA GLU A 165 -25.44 10.95 -11.62
C GLU A 165 -26.15 12.30 -11.45
N ARG A 166 -25.54 13.29 -10.78
CA ARG A 166 -26.13 14.63 -10.61
C ARG A 166 -26.30 15.41 -11.91
N TYR A 167 -25.46 15.16 -12.92
CA TYR A 167 -25.58 15.80 -14.24
C TYR A 167 -26.75 15.23 -15.06
N TRP A 168 -27.15 13.98 -14.84
CA TRP A 168 -28.26 13.35 -15.56
C TRP A 168 -29.64 13.74 -15.01
N PHE A 169 -29.70 14.30 -13.79
CA PHE A 169 -30.92 14.78 -13.14
C PHE A 169 -31.07 16.32 -13.17
N ARG A 170 -30.22 17.02 -13.94
CA ARG A 170 -30.39 18.44 -14.28
C ARG A 170 -30.69 18.56 -15.76
#